data_AF-A0A3C0ULA0-F1
#
_entry.id   AF-A0A3C0ULA0-F1
#
_cell.length_a   1.000
_cell.length_b   1.000
_cell.length_c   1.000
_cell.angle_alpha   90.00
_cell.angle_beta   90.00
_cell.angle_gamma   90.00
#
_symmetry.space_group_name_H-M   'P 1'
#
loop_
_entity.id
_entity.type
_entity.pdbx_description
1 polymer ?
#
loop_
_entity_poly.entity_id
_entity_poly.type
_entity_poly.pdbx_seq_one_letter_code
_entity_poly.pdbx_strand_id
1 'polypeptide(L)'
;MFKQRTFLLLIAVLGGMFSTYAQSLSLKNATILVSPSVPVPMRETAPKVLTEEINKRTQLLLKPATAWPKTGVTVAMALSSDRELFGKALPARKAGDAAETRAEGFRVVVDGQTLWIIGADARGVLFGTGWVLRHLEMSAGNALLAPMTDVATAPAYPIRGHQLGYRHTANSY
;
A
#
# COMPACT_ATOMS: atom_id res chain seq x y z
N MET A 1 -49.47 -4.23 41.74
CA MET A 1 -48.78 -5.19 40.86
C MET A 1 -48.81 -4.61 39.45
N PHE A 2 -47.68 -4.12 38.87
CA PHE A 2 -47.45 -3.75 37.44
C PHE A 2 -46.50 -2.55 37.14
N LYS A 3 -45.74 -1.96 38.09
CA LYS A 3 -44.95 -0.74 37.80
C LYS A 3 -43.42 -0.84 37.78
N GLN A 4 -42.83 -2.03 37.86
CA GLN A 4 -41.36 -2.19 37.90
C GLN A 4 -40.73 -2.97 36.74
N ARG A 5 -41.52 -3.53 35.81
CA ARG A 5 -40.97 -4.35 34.71
C ARG A 5 -40.72 -3.59 33.40
N THR A 6 -41.25 -2.39 33.24
CA THR A 6 -41.09 -1.58 32.01
C THR A 6 -39.83 -0.71 32.00
N PHE A 7 -39.21 -0.44 33.15
CA PHE A 7 -37.98 0.38 33.19
C PHE A 7 -36.71 -0.41 32.80
N LEU A 8 -36.75 -1.74 32.91
CA LEU A 8 -35.63 -2.62 32.55
C LEU A 8 -35.53 -2.94 31.05
N LEU A 9 -36.55 -2.60 30.26
CA LEU A 9 -36.55 -2.83 28.80
C LEU A 9 -35.94 -1.67 28.00
N LEU A 10 -35.69 -0.50 28.62
CA LEU A 10 -35.13 0.66 27.91
C LEU A 10 -33.59 0.75 27.98
N ILE A 11 -32.94 -0.06 28.83
CA ILE A 11 -31.47 -0.09 28.95
C ILE A 11 -30.84 -1.13 27.99
N ALA A 12 -31.62 -2.08 27.48
CA ALA A 12 -31.13 -3.16 26.61
C ALA A 12 -30.92 -2.75 25.13
N VAL A 13 -31.30 -1.54 24.72
CA VAL A 13 -31.22 -1.09 23.32
C VAL A 13 -30.02 -0.16 23.05
N LEU A 14 -29.27 0.27 24.07
CA LEU A 14 -28.10 1.16 23.93
C LEU A 14 -26.74 0.45 23.86
N GLY A 15 -26.70 -0.88 23.83
CA GLY A 15 -25.46 -1.66 23.80
C GLY A 15 -25.23 -2.32 22.46
N GLY A 16 -24.75 -1.59 21.45
CA GLY A 16 -24.48 -2.25 20.16
C GLY A 16 -23.99 -1.41 19.01
N MET A 17 -23.31 -0.28 19.24
CA MET A 17 -22.55 0.38 18.18
C MET A 17 -21.10 0.50 18.63
N PHE A 18 -20.43 -0.65 18.77
CA PHE A 18 -18.98 -0.67 18.74
C PHE A 18 -18.56 -0.32 17.31
N SER A 19 -18.35 0.97 17.04
CA SER A 19 -17.59 1.39 15.87
C SER A 19 -16.24 0.69 15.93
N THR A 20 -16.04 -0.29 15.05
CA THR A 20 -14.73 -0.86 14.81
C THR A 20 -13.85 0.27 14.28
N TYR A 21 -13.02 0.86 15.15
CA TYR A 21 -12.00 1.81 14.72
C TYR A 21 -11.03 1.03 13.83
N ALA A 22 -11.12 1.30 12.53
CA ALA A 22 -10.18 0.77 11.57
C ALA A 22 -8.81 1.42 11.90
N GLN A 23 -7.88 0.64 12.45
CA GLN A 23 -6.60 1.17 12.90
C GLN A 23 -5.70 1.43 11.69
N SER A 24 -5.23 2.68 11.54
CA SER A 24 -4.26 3.05 10.51
C SER A 24 -3.02 2.16 10.56
N LEU A 25 -2.50 1.74 9.40
CA LEU A 25 -1.31 0.91 9.33
C LEU A 25 -0.06 1.78 9.51
N SER A 26 0.67 1.59 10.60
CA SER A 26 1.95 2.30 10.82
C SER A 26 3.12 1.56 10.18
N LEU A 27 3.91 2.27 9.38
CA LEU A 27 5.14 1.72 8.79
C LEU A 27 6.38 1.88 9.70
N LYS A 28 6.18 2.25 10.97
CA LYS A 28 7.27 2.31 11.95
C LYS A 28 7.87 0.93 12.16
N ASN A 29 9.19 0.81 11.98
CA ASN A 29 9.93 -0.46 12.03
C ASN A 29 9.47 -1.51 11.01
N ALA A 30 8.78 -1.10 9.94
CA ALA A 30 8.32 -2.04 8.93
C ALA A 30 9.49 -2.69 8.19
N THR A 31 9.29 -3.94 7.79
CA THR A 31 10.22 -4.65 6.91
C THR A 31 9.74 -4.61 5.47
N ILE A 32 10.65 -4.79 4.51
CA ILE A 32 10.33 -4.85 3.09
C ILE A 32 10.70 -6.23 2.56
N LEU A 33 9.74 -6.89 1.92
CA LEU A 33 9.93 -8.10 1.12
C LEU A 33 9.66 -7.78 -0.34
N VAL A 34 10.52 -8.25 -1.22
CA VAL A 34 10.34 -8.09 -2.68
C VAL A 34 10.45 -9.44 -3.35
N SER A 35 9.47 -9.76 -4.20
CA SER A 35 9.45 -10.98 -4.99
C SER A 35 10.68 -11.06 -5.90
N PRO A 36 11.35 -12.23 -5.97
CA PRO A 36 12.45 -12.44 -6.91
C PRO A 36 11.98 -12.35 -8.36
N SER A 37 10.69 -12.54 -8.65
CA SER A 37 10.10 -12.42 -9.99
C SER A 37 10.09 -10.98 -10.52
N VAL A 38 10.16 -9.97 -9.65
CA VAL A 38 10.26 -8.57 -10.09
C VAL A 38 11.63 -8.39 -10.79
N PRO A 39 11.67 -7.89 -12.04
CA PRO A 39 12.93 -7.74 -12.75
C PRO A 39 13.73 -6.53 -12.24
N VAL A 40 15.05 -6.63 -12.36
CA VAL A 40 15.99 -5.51 -12.17
C VAL A 40 15.84 -4.54 -13.35
N PRO A 41 15.95 -3.21 -13.15
CA PRO A 41 16.36 -2.52 -11.91
C PRO A 41 15.23 -2.36 -10.89
N MET A 42 13.98 -2.64 -11.25
CA MET A 42 12.85 -2.23 -10.42
C MET A 42 12.78 -2.95 -9.07
N ARG A 43 13.24 -4.21 -9.03
CA ARG A 43 13.38 -4.97 -7.78
C ARG A 43 14.22 -4.25 -6.72
N GLU A 44 15.18 -3.41 -7.14
CA GLU A 44 16.04 -2.61 -6.27
C GLU A 44 15.52 -1.18 -6.13
N THR A 45 15.07 -0.57 -7.23
CA THR A 45 14.63 0.82 -7.23
C THR A 45 13.36 1.04 -6.40
N ALA A 46 12.34 0.20 -6.53
CA ALA A 46 11.09 0.36 -5.79
C ALA A 46 11.27 0.36 -4.26
N PRO A 47 11.89 -0.66 -3.63
CA PRO A 47 12.12 -0.65 -2.18
C PRO A 47 13.08 0.47 -1.76
N LYS A 48 14.07 0.81 -2.58
CA LYS A 48 15.01 1.91 -2.30
C LYS A 48 14.29 3.26 -2.23
N VAL A 49 13.54 3.63 -3.26
CA VAL A 49 12.81 4.90 -3.31
C VAL A 49 11.80 4.99 -2.17
N LEU A 50 11.07 3.91 -1.89
CA LEU A 50 10.15 3.87 -0.75
C LEU A 50 10.87 4.17 0.57
N THR A 51 12.00 3.50 0.81
CA THR A 51 12.78 3.65 2.04
C THR A 51 13.38 5.05 2.16
N GLU A 52 13.97 5.57 1.08
CA GLU A 52 14.61 6.90 1.06
C GLU A 52 13.59 8.01 1.28
N GLU A 53 12.44 7.98 0.59
CA GLU A 53 11.43 9.03 0.73
C GLU A 53 10.74 9.00 2.11
N ILE A 54 10.46 7.81 2.66
CA ILE A 54 9.94 7.70 4.04
C ILE A 54 10.98 8.19 5.03
N ASN A 55 12.24 7.75 4.92
CA ASN A 55 13.29 8.14 5.84
C ASN A 55 13.53 9.66 5.82
N LYS A 56 13.61 10.26 4.63
CA LYS A 56 13.82 11.69 4.47
C LYS A 56 12.78 12.54 5.21
N ARG A 57 11.51 12.11 5.23
CA ARG A 57 10.38 12.87 5.80
C ARG A 57 10.09 12.53 7.26
N THR A 58 10.43 11.31 7.69
CA THR A 58 9.98 10.75 8.97
C THR A 58 11.12 10.28 9.87
N GLN A 59 12.35 10.18 9.36
CA GLN A 59 13.50 9.55 10.01
C GLN A 59 13.32 8.06 10.36
N LEU A 60 12.25 7.43 9.87
CA LEU A 60 12.02 5.99 10.03
C LEU A 60 12.92 5.20 9.09
N LEU A 61 13.38 4.03 9.55
CA LEU A 61 14.15 3.10 8.75
C LEU A 61 13.31 1.85 8.48
N LEU A 62 13.08 1.57 7.20
CA LEU A 62 12.49 0.31 6.75
C LEU A 62 13.62 -0.66 6.43
N LYS A 63 13.53 -1.89 6.94
CA LYS A 63 14.61 -2.89 6.80
C LYS A 63 14.27 -3.91 5.71
N PRO A 64 15.17 -4.20 4.76
CA PRO A 64 14.96 -5.32 3.86
C PRO A 64 14.93 -6.63 4.65
N ALA A 65 14.07 -7.56 4.24
CA ALA A 65 13.98 -8.90 4.79
C ALA A 65 14.08 -9.92 3.65
N THR A 66 14.49 -11.14 4.01
CA THR A 66 14.57 -12.29 3.09
C THR A 66 13.52 -13.36 3.42
N ALA A 67 12.76 -13.16 4.49
CA ALA A 67 11.67 -14.02 4.95
C ALA A 67 10.64 -13.20 5.72
N TRP A 68 9.42 -13.74 5.84
CA TRP A 68 8.36 -13.11 6.62
C TRP A 68 8.76 -12.96 8.10
N PRO A 69 8.70 -11.74 8.66
CA PRO A 69 8.94 -11.56 10.08
C PRO A 69 7.83 -12.20 10.90
N LYS A 70 8.15 -12.69 12.10
CA LYS A 70 7.16 -13.25 13.03
C LYS A 70 6.17 -12.20 13.54
N THR A 71 6.60 -10.94 13.61
CA THR A 71 5.85 -9.82 14.17
C THR A 71 6.20 -8.54 13.42
N GLY A 72 5.24 -7.62 13.36
CA GLY A 72 5.45 -6.28 12.83
C GLY A 72 4.96 -6.12 11.39
N VAL A 73 4.87 -4.87 10.97
CA VAL A 73 4.32 -4.53 9.66
C VAL A 73 5.31 -4.90 8.56
N THR A 74 4.81 -5.52 7.50
CA THR A 74 5.60 -5.92 6.33
C THR A 74 5.06 -5.23 5.09
N VAL A 75 5.92 -4.56 4.33
CA VAL A 75 5.62 -4.11 2.97
C VAL A 75 6.07 -5.20 2.00
N ALA A 76 5.12 -5.80 1.31
CA ALA A 76 5.33 -6.91 0.39
C ALA A 76 5.13 -6.45 -1.05
N MET A 77 6.18 -6.52 -1.86
CA MET A 77 6.17 -6.13 -3.28
C MET A 77 6.21 -7.39 -4.15
N ALA A 78 5.23 -7.56 -5.04
CA ALA A 78 5.10 -8.75 -5.88
C ALA A 78 4.54 -8.42 -7.27
N LEU A 79 4.62 -9.38 -8.19
CA LEU A 79 3.90 -9.30 -9.46
C LEU A 79 2.52 -9.95 -9.34
N SER A 80 1.55 -9.50 -10.12
CA SER A 80 0.21 -10.12 -10.17
C SER A 80 0.24 -11.56 -10.70
N SER A 81 1.30 -11.93 -11.41
CA SER A 81 1.55 -13.31 -11.87
C SER A 81 2.09 -14.22 -10.77
N ASP A 82 2.58 -13.67 -9.66
CA ASP A 82 3.04 -14.47 -8.52
C ASP A 82 1.84 -15.10 -7.82
N ARG A 83 1.94 -16.40 -7.49
CA ARG A 83 0.92 -17.07 -6.67
C ARG A 83 1.14 -16.82 -5.17
N GLU A 84 2.39 -16.69 -4.80
CA GLU A 84 2.84 -16.49 -3.43
C GLU A 84 4.12 -15.66 -3.41
N LEU A 85 4.40 -15.06 -2.25
CA LEU A 85 5.66 -14.43 -1.91
C LEU A 85 6.24 -15.15 -0.71
N PHE A 86 7.36 -15.86 -0.88
CA PHE A 86 8.03 -16.63 0.19
C PHE A 86 7.07 -17.54 0.98
N GLY A 87 6.23 -18.32 0.29
CA GLY A 87 5.26 -19.25 0.91
C GLY A 87 3.96 -18.63 1.43
N LYS A 88 3.78 -17.30 1.34
CA LYS A 88 2.50 -16.64 1.68
C LYS A 88 1.78 -16.27 0.40
N ALA A 89 0.56 -16.79 0.23
CA ALA A 89 -0.29 -16.48 -0.92
C ALA A 89 -0.56 -14.97 -1.03
N LEU A 90 -0.65 -14.47 -2.27
CA LEU A 90 -1.10 -13.11 -2.51
C LEU A 90 -2.56 -12.94 -2.06
N PRO A 91 -2.96 -11.73 -1.62
CA PRO A 91 -4.31 -11.45 -1.15
C PRO A 91 -5.33 -11.70 -2.26
N ALA A 92 -6.32 -12.53 -1.95
CA ALA A 92 -7.37 -12.88 -2.89
C ALA A 92 -8.11 -11.65 -3.41
N ARG A 93 -8.56 -11.72 -4.66
CA ARG A 93 -9.37 -10.68 -5.31
C ARG A 93 -10.83 -11.13 -5.32
N LYS A 94 -11.76 -10.23 -4.99
CA LYS A 94 -13.19 -10.42 -5.24
C LYS A 94 -13.47 -10.20 -6.74
N ALA A 95 -14.30 -11.03 -7.35
CA ALA A 95 -14.55 -11.02 -8.81
C ALA A 95 -14.84 -9.60 -9.36
N GLY A 96 -14.15 -9.20 -10.43
CA GLY A 96 -14.23 -7.87 -11.07
C GLY A 96 -13.02 -7.56 -11.98
N ASP A 97 -13.01 -6.40 -12.65
CA ASP A 97 -11.89 -5.93 -13.50
C ASP A 97 -10.61 -5.79 -12.68
N ALA A 98 -9.60 -6.61 -12.97
CA ALA A 98 -8.30 -6.61 -12.31
C ALA A 98 -7.34 -5.63 -12.96
N ALA A 99 -7.40 -4.36 -12.55
CA ALA A 99 -6.54 -3.33 -13.10
C ALA A 99 -5.04 -3.68 -12.97
N GLU A 100 -4.63 -4.33 -11.87
CA GLU A 100 -3.27 -4.84 -11.66
C GLU A 100 -2.86 -6.00 -12.55
N THR A 101 -3.70 -6.51 -13.44
CA THR A 101 -3.30 -7.46 -14.49
C THR A 101 -3.19 -6.78 -15.86
N ARG A 102 -3.57 -5.51 -15.98
CA ARG A 102 -3.40 -4.71 -17.20
C ARG A 102 -2.00 -4.09 -17.20
N ALA A 103 -1.41 -3.87 -18.37
CA ALA A 103 -0.06 -3.31 -18.48
C ALA A 103 0.11 -2.05 -17.61
N GLU A 104 1.22 -1.97 -16.87
CA GLU A 104 1.50 -0.90 -15.90
C GLU A 104 0.49 -0.74 -14.76
N GLY A 105 -0.46 -1.66 -14.62
CA GLY A 105 -1.42 -1.66 -13.54
C GLY A 105 -0.81 -2.06 -12.20
N PHE A 106 -1.45 -1.65 -11.11
CA PHE A 106 -1.07 -2.07 -9.78
C PHE A 106 -2.27 -2.15 -8.83
N ARG A 107 -2.09 -2.90 -7.74
CA ARG A 107 -2.98 -2.96 -6.59
C ARG A 107 -2.18 -2.72 -5.31
N VAL A 108 -2.68 -1.83 -4.47
CA VAL A 108 -2.18 -1.61 -3.11
C VAL A 108 -3.26 -2.07 -2.15
N VAL A 109 -2.95 -3.06 -1.31
CA VAL A 109 -3.93 -3.61 -0.35
C VAL A 109 -3.31 -3.89 1.00
N VAL A 110 -4.01 -3.51 2.06
CA VAL A 110 -3.66 -3.85 3.44
C VAL A 110 -4.40 -5.11 3.85
N ASP A 111 -3.65 -6.17 4.18
CA ASP A 111 -4.17 -7.43 4.68
C ASP A 111 -3.49 -7.75 6.03
N GLY A 112 -4.22 -7.54 7.12
CA GLY A 112 -3.69 -7.61 8.49
C GLY A 112 -2.53 -6.62 8.70
N GLN A 113 -1.34 -7.14 9.02
CA GLN A 113 -0.11 -6.35 9.17
C GLN A 113 0.74 -6.28 7.88
N THR A 114 0.19 -6.68 6.74
CA THR A 114 0.91 -6.67 5.46
C THR A 114 0.35 -5.58 4.54
N LEU A 115 1.21 -4.67 4.10
CA LEU A 115 0.96 -3.76 2.99
C LEU A 115 1.46 -4.41 1.70
N TRP A 116 0.55 -4.90 0.88
CA TRP A 116 0.86 -5.46 -0.43
C TRP A 116 0.90 -4.38 -1.50
N ILE A 117 1.94 -4.41 -2.32
CA ILE A 117 2.10 -3.64 -3.55
C ILE A 117 2.27 -4.66 -4.68
N ILE A 118 1.22 -4.87 -5.45
CA ILE A 118 1.15 -5.89 -6.49
C ILE A 118 1.11 -5.18 -7.83
N GLY A 119 2.15 -5.35 -8.66
CA GLY A 119 2.20 -4.77 -10.00
C GLY A 119 1.89 -5.79 -11.09
N ALA A 120 1.26 -5.37 -12.19
CA ALA A 120 1.13 -6.20 -13.39
C ALA A 120 2.51 -6.55 -13.98
N ASP A 121 3.42 -5.59 -13.88
CA ASP A 121 4.78 -5.64 -14.36
C ASP A 121 5.68 -4.80 -13.45
N ALA A 122 6.96 -4.68 -13.83
CA ALA A 122 7.94 -3.88 -13.09
C ALA A 122 7.48 -2.43 -12.88
N ARG A 123 6.97 -1.77 -13.93
CA ARG A 123 6.49 -0.38 -13.82
C ARG A 123 5.28 -0.29 -12.90
N GLY A 124 4.38 -1.28 -12.95
CA GLY A 124 3.27 -1.41 -12.00
C GLY A 124 3.74 -1.40 -10.53
N VAL A 125 4.78 -2.17 -10.19
CA VAL A 125 5.35 -2.16 -8.82
C VAL A 125 5.85 -0.77 -8.42
N LEU A 126 6.52 -0.05 -9.34
CA LEU A 126 6.97 1.31 -9.08
C LEU A 126 5.80 2.29 -8.90
N PHE A 127 4.77 2.18 -9.73
CA PHE A 127 3.60 3.04 -9.66
C PHE A 127 2.79 2.80 -8.38
N GLY A 128 2.66 1.55 -7.95
CA GLY A 128 2.08 1.20 -6.65
C GLY A 128 2.91 1.75 -5.49
N THR A 129 4.23 1.66 -5.57
CA THR A 129 5.15 2.30 -4.60
C THR A 129 4.94 3.82 -4.54
N GLY A 130 4.88 4.48 -5.69
CA GLY A 130 4.61 5.92 -5.78
C GLY A 130 3.20 6.30 -5.32
N TRP A 131 2.21 5.43 -5.47
CA TRP A 131 0.88 5.62 -4.89
C TRP A 131 0.96 5.60 -3.36
N VAL A 132 1.63 4.60 -2.76
CA VAL A 132 1.82 4.52 -1.30
C VAL A 132 2.46 5.80 -0.77
N LEU A 133 3.57 6.25 -1.37
CA LEU A 133 4.27 7.46 -0.94
C LEU A 133 3.38 8.72 -0.96
N ARG A 134 2.43 8.81 -1.89
CA ARG A 134 1.49 9.95 -1.98
C ARG A 134 0.33 9.88 -0.98
N HIS A 135 0.02 8.70 -0.44
CA HIS A 135 -1.12 8.49 0.45
C HIS A 135 -0.71 8.17 1.89
N LEU A 136 0.59 8.12 2.18
CA LEU A 136 1.10 8.06 3.53
C LEU A 136 0.99 9.43 4.20
N GLU A 137 0.36 9.46 5.37
CA GLU A 137 0.48 10.57 6.30
C GLU A 137 1.86 10.50 6.96
N MET A 138 2.73 11.43 6.62
CA MET A 138 4.11 11.45 7.08
C MET A 138 4.38 12.66 7.97
N SER A 139 4.97 12.39 9.13
CA SER A 139 5.54 13.40 10.01
C SER A 139 6.77 12.82 10.72
N ALA A 140 7.53 13.65 11.43
CA ALA A 140 8.71 13.18 12.16
C ALA A 140 8.33 12.00 13.09
N GLY A 141 8.99 10.85 12.91
CA GLY A 141 8.76 9.63 13.65
C GLY A 141 7.47 8.86 13.29
N ASN A 142 6.73 9.27 12.26
CA ASN A 142 5.44 8.68 11.92
C ASN A 142 5.22 8.53 10.40
N ALA A 143 4.71 7.38 10.00
CA ALA A 143 4.26 7.09 8.63
C ALA A 143 3.02 6.20 8.71
N LEU A 144 1.84 6.76 8.47
CA LEU A 144 0.56 6.07 8.59
C LEU A 144 -0.12 5.96 7.23
N LEU A 145 -0.65 4.77 6.94
CA LEU A 145 -1.55 4.56 5.81
C LEU A 145 -2.97 4.36 6.32
N ALA A 146 -3.94 4.88 5.57
CA ALA A 146 -5.35 4.72 5.88
C ALA A 146 -5.70 3.22 6.07
N PRO A 147 -6.51 2.91 7.08
CA PRO A 147 -6.97 1.54 7.30
C PRO A 147 -7.81 1.05 6.12
N MET A 148 -7.87 -0.26 5.90
CA MET A 148 -8.70 -0.88 4.85
C MET A 148 -8.38 -0.40 3.41
N THR A 149 -7.16 0.09 3.17
CA THR A 149 -6.73 0.42 1.81
C THR A 149 -6.78 -0.84 0.93
N ASP A 150 -7.58 -0.80 -0.13
CA ASP A 150 -7.57 -1.77 -1.24
C ASP A 150 -7.91 -1.02 -2.54
N VAL A 151 -6.87 -0.63 -3.28
CA VAL A 151 -6.98 0.19 -4.48
C VAL A 151 -6.27 -0.50 -5.63
N ALA A 152 -6.95 -0.66 -6.75
CA ALA A 152 -6.36 -1.16 -7.99
C ALA A 152 -6.60 -0.16 -9.12
N THR A 153 -5.56 0.15 -9.91
CA THR A 153 -5.66 1.07 -11.04
C THR A 153 -4.66 0.71 -12.14
N ALA A 154 -4.96 1.15 -13.36
CA ALA A 154 -4.10 0.98 -14.53
C ALA A 154 -4.29 2.18 -15.48
N PRO A 155 -3.25 2.56 -16.23
CA PRO A 155 -3.36 3.69 -17.14
C PRO A 155 -4.34 3.41 -18.28
N ALA A 156 -5.05 4.46 -18.71
CA ALA A 156 -5.92 4.38 -19.89
C ALA A 156 -5.13 4.36 -21.21
N TYR A 157 -3.93 4.96 -21.23
CA TYR A 157 -3.08 5.08 -22.42
C TYR A 157 -1.67 4.54 -22.15
N PRO A 158 -1.05 3.81 -23.08
CA PRO A 158 0.23 3.11 -22.85
C PRO A 158 1.47 4.02 -22.77
N ILE A 159 1.44 5.20 -23.41
CA ILE A 159 2.54 6.17 -23.40
C ILE A 159 2.03 7.49 -22.83
N ARG A 160 2.72 8.01 -21.81
CA ARG A 160 2.32 9.18 -21.02
C ARG A 160 3.54 10.03 -20.68
N GLY A 161 4.15 10.63 -21.71
CA GLY A 161 5.37 11.43 -21.59
C GLY A 161 5.17 12.87 -22.05
N HIS A 162 6.11 13.73 -21.69
CA HIS A 162 6.24 15.06 -22.27
C HIS A 162 7.56 15.15 -23.03
N GLN A 163 7.59 15.92 -24.12
CA GLN A 163 8.83 16.20 -24.82
C GLN A 163 9.50 17.41 -24.16
N LEU A 164 10.71 17.23 -23.63
CA LEU A 164 11.56 18.37 -23.27
C LEU A 164 12.16 18.93 -24.57
N GLY A 165 11.53 19.96 -25.11
CA GLY A 165 12.03 20.67 -26.29
C GLY A 165 13.32 21.41 -25.95
N TYR A 166 14.43 20.99 -26.55
CA TYR A 166 15.69 21.73 -26.45
C TYR A 166 15.64 22.98 -27.34
N ARG A 167 15.98 24.14 -26.77
CA ARG A 167 16.17 25.41 -27.50
C ARG A 167 17.49 26.04 -27.05
N HIS A 168 18.28 26.51 -28.02
CA HIS A 168 19.60 27.09 -27.75
C HIS A 168 19.57 28.55 -27.25
N THR A 169 18.47 29.30 -27.40
CA THR A 169 18.39 30.73 -27.07
C THR A 169 17.32 31.05 -26.02
N ALA A 170 17.67 31.89 -25.05
CA ALA A 170 16.77 32.39 -24.00
C ALA A 170 16.08 33.70 -24.43
N ASN A 171 14.77 33.80 -24.21
CA ASN A 171 14.00 35.04 -24.38
C ASN A 171 14.06 35.89 -23.10
N SER A 172 15.25 36.37 -22.76
CA SER A 172 15.41 37.39 -21.73
C SER A 172 15.73 38.70 -22.43
N TYR A 173 14.80 39.67 -22.38
CA TYR A 173 15.04 41.08 -22.70
C TYR A 173 15.36 41.84 -21.42
#